data_AF-K1SA11-F1
#
_entry.id   AF-K1SA11-F1
#
_cell.length_a   1.000
_cell.length_b   1.000
_cell.length_c   1.000
_cell.angle_alpha   90.00
_cell.angle_beta   90.00
_cell.angle_gamma   90.00
#
_symmetry.space_group_name_H-M   'P 1'
#
loop_
_entity.id
_entity.type
_entity.pdbx_description
1 polymer ?
#
loop_
_entity_poly.entity_id
_entity_poly.type
_entity_poly.pdbx_seq_one_letter_code
_entity_poly.pdbx_strand_id
1 'polypeptide(L)' 'RTFLTPLEIEMLPYAATLFPYMQAVRFLADYINGNTYYQTRYKDHNLVRTKAQYKLYLEAKSATPDMKAYINSLL' A
#
# COMPACT_ATOMS: atom_id res chain seq x y z
N ARG A 1 -1.03 23.09 -19.07
CA ARG A 1 -1.00 21.62 -19.21
C ARG A 1 -0.75 21.07 -17.81
N THR A 2 -1.67 20.32 -17.22
CA THR A 2 -1.43 19.63 -15.94
C THR A 2 -0.65 18.34 -16.21
N PHE A 3 0.26 17.96 -15.32
CA PHE A 3 1.06 16.74 -15.44
C PHE A 3 0.18 15.48 -15.37
N LEU A 4 -0.82 15.51 -14.48
CA LEU A 4 -1.81 14.44 -14.32
C LEU A 4 -3.09 14.74 -15.11
N THR A 5 -3.67 13.68 -15.65
CA THR A 5 -5.03 13.64 -16.22
C THR A 5 -6.09 13.60 -15.10
N PRO A 6 -7.36 13.97 -15.41
CA PRO A 6 -8.44 13.86 -14.44
C PRO A 6 -8.59 12.46 -13.83
N LEU A 7 -8.44 11.41 -14.65
CA LEU A 7 -8.53 10.02 -14.20
C LEU A 7 -7.37 9.66 -13.25
N GLU A 8 -6.14 10.09 -13.54
CA GLU A 8 -5.00 9.84 -12.66
C GLU A 8 -5.20 10.48 -11.29
N ILE A 9 -5.76 11.68 -11.23
CA ILE A 9 -6.09 12.37 -9.96
C ILE A 9 -7.17 11.58 -9.19
N GLU A 10 -8.23 11.15 -9.86
CA GLU A 10 -9.31 10.36 -9.25
C GLU A 10 -8.80 9.04 -8.64
N MET A 11 -7.79 8.44 -9.28
CA MET A 11 -7.22 7.15 -8.86
C MET A 11 -6.18 7.25 -7.75
N LEU A 12 -5.69 8.45 -7.38
CA LEU A 12 -4.65 8.61 -6.35
C LEU A 12 -5.03 7.97 -4.99
N PRO A 13 -6.24 8.17 -4.42
CA PRO A 13 -6.62 7.52 -3.17
C PRO A 13 -6.65 5.99 -3.30
N TYR A 14 -7.14 5.47 -4.43
CA TYR A 14 -7.17 4.04 -4.67
C TYR A 14 -5.75 3.47 -4.73
N ALA A 15 -4.86 4.07 -5.52
CA ALA A 15 -3.47 3.67 -5.62
C ALA A 15 -2.76 3.68 -4.25
N ALA A 16 -2.98 4.72 -3.44
CA ALA A 16 -2.43 4.83 -2.09
C ALA A 16 -2.86 3.67 -1.17
N THR A 17 -4.09 3.16 -1.31
CA THR A 17 -4.55 1.97 -0.57
C THR A 17 -4.05 0.65 -1.17
N LEU A 18 -3.94 0.57 -2.50
CA LEU A 18 -3.57 -0.65 -3.21
C LEU A 18 -2.12 -1.04 -2.94
N PHE A 19 -1.20 -0.07 -2.88
CA PHE A 19 0.23 -0.33 -2.72
C PHE A 19 0.58 -1.11 -1.45
N PRO A 20 0.15 -0.68 -0.24
CA PRO A 20 0.39 -1.42 0.99
C PRO A 20 -0.26 -2.81 0.97
N TYR A 21 -1.47 -2.95 0.40
CA TYR A 21 -2.14 -4.24 0.28
C TYR A 21 -1.35 -5.21 -0.61
N MET A 22 -0.97 -4.78 -1.81
CA MET A 22 -0.14 -5.55 -2.74
C MET A 22 1.17 -5.97 -2.08
N GLN A 23 1.81 -5.07 -1.34
CA GLN A 23 3.08 -5.37 -0.67
C GLN A 23 2.92 -6.34 0.51
N ALA A 24 1.82 -6.25 1.26
CA ALA A 24 1.49 -7.23 2.30
C ALA A 24 1.34 -8.64 1.70
N VAL A 25 0.63 -8.77 0.58
CA VAL A 25 0.47 -10.05 -0.12
C VAL A 25 1.82 -10.60 -0.59
N ARG A 26 2.69 -9.74 -1.15
CA ARG A 26 4.02 -10.16 -1.62
C ARG A 26 4.92 -10.63 -0.48
N PHE A 27 4.93 -9.93 0.66
CA PHE A 27 5.68 -10.37 1.83
C PHE A 27 5.13 -11.67 2.42
N LEU A 28 3.80 -11.83 2.45
CA LEU A 28 3.19 -13.05 2.97
C LEU A 28 3.51 -14.25 2.09
N ALA A 29 3.41 -14.08 0.77
CA ALA A 29 3.77 -15.10 -0.21
C ALA A 29 5.23 -15.50 -0.05
N ASP A 30 6.14 -14.54 0.08
CA ASP A 30 7.57 -14.83 0.28
C ASP A 30 7.83 -15.56 1.61
N TYR A 31 7.14 -15.18 2.70
CA TYR A 31 7.23 -15.90 3.98
C TYR A 31 6.78 -17.36 3.87
N ILE A 32 5.64 -17.61 3.20
CA ILE A 32 5.13 -18.97 2.97
C ILE A 32 6.08 -19.79 2.10
N ASN A 33 6.74 -19.15 1.13
CA ASN A 33 7.71 -19.78 0.23
C ASN A 33 9.12 -19.92 0.82
N GLY A 34 9.31 -19.66 2.12
CA GLY A 34 10.60 -19.85 2.79
C GLY A 34 11.59 -18.68 2.64
N ASN A 35 11.09 -17.47 2.35
CA ASN A 35 11.86 -16.23 2.22
C ASN A 35 12.92 -16.26 1.12
N THR A 36 12.52 -16.58 -0.11
CA THR A 36 13.43 -16.77 -1.26
C THR A 36 13.61 -15.50 -2.11
N TYR A 37 12.71 -14.53 -2.00
CA TYR A 37 12.73 -13.30 -2.79
C TYR A 37 13.30 -12.10 -2.04
N TYR A 38 12.79 -11.80 -0.84
CA TYR A 38 13.26 -10.66 -0.05
C TYR A 38 14.36 -11.08 0.92
N GLN A 39 15.39 -10.24 1.05
CA GLN A 39 16.40 -10.42 2.10
C GLN A 39 15.75 -10.36 3.49
N THR A 40 16.01 -11.38 4.30
CA THR A 40 15.54 -11.51 5.68
C THR A 40 16.70 -11.56 6.66
N ARG A 41 16.44 -11.20 7.92
CA ARG A 41 17.44 -11.18 9.01
C ARG A 41 17.11 -12.23 10.09
N TYR A 42 15.88 -12.70 10.11
CA TYR A 42 15.34 -13.68 11.05
C TYR A 42 14.13 -14.37 10.39
N LYS A 43 13.77 -15.56 10.90
CA LYS A 43 12.77 -16.46 10.31
C LYS A 43 11.45 -15.77 9.93
N ASP A 44 10.94 -14.92 10.83
CA ASP A 44 9.62 -14.30 10.69
C ASP A 44 9.65 -12.89 10.09
N HIS A 45 10.78 -12.46 9.49
CA HIS A 45 10.96 -11.06 9.08
C HIS A 45 9.92 -10.61 8.04
N ASN A 46 9.61 -11.45 7.04
CA ASN A 46 8.57 -11.13 6.06
C ASN A 46 7.15 -11.22 6.65
N LEU A 47 6.90 -12.06 7.65
CA LEU A 47 5.63 -12.06 8.39
C LEU A 47 5.43 -10.74 9.16
N VAL A 48 6.48 -10.22 9.79
CA VAL A 48 6.44 -8.91 10.45
C VAL A 48 6.16 -7.79 9.43
N ARG A 49 6.85 -7.81 8.29
CA ARG A 49 6.62 -6.85 7.20
C ARG A 49 5.20 -6.92 6.64
N THR A 50 4.65 -8.13 6.49
CA THR A 50 3.26 -8.37 6.08
C THR A 50 2.29 -7.65 7.02
N LYS A 51 2.44 -7.85 8.33
CA LYS A 51 1.56 -7.24 9.34
C LYS A 51 1.62 -5.71 9.29
N ALA A 52 2.82 -5.14 9.14
CA ALA A 52 3.00 -3.70 9.03
C ALA A 52 2.31 -3.12 7.78
N GLN A 53 2.49 -3.73 6.61
CA GLN A 53 1.87 -3.29 5.35
C GLN A 53 0.35 -3.47 5.35
N TYR A 54 -0.15 -4.55 5.95
CA TYR A 54 -1.58 -4.77 6.08
C TYR A 54 -2.23 -3.75 7.02
N LYS A 55 -1.57 -3.41 8.14
CA LYS A 55 -2.04 -2.32 9.01
C LYS A 55 -2.08 -0.99 8.26
N LEU A 56 -1.04 -0.66 7.50
CA LEU A 56 -1.01 0.55 6.66
C LEU A 56 -2.14 0.56 5.63
N TYR A 57 -2.45 -0.56 4.99
CA TYR A 57 -3.61 -0.68 4.10
C TYR A 57 -4.92 -0.34 4.82
N LEU A 58 -5.15 -0.89 6.02
CA LEU A 58 -6.38 -0.61 6.78
C LEU A 58 -6.48 0.87 7.16
N GLU A 59 -5.40 1.48 7.63
CA GLU A 59 -5.34 2.91 7.95
C GLU A 59 -5.60 3.76 6.70
N ALA A 60 -4.88 3.50 5.60
CA ALA A 60 -5.05 4.23 4.34
C ALA A 60 -6.47 4.08 3.79
N LYS A 61 -7.05 2.88 3.87
CA LYS A 61 -8.44 2.63 3.45
C LYS A 61 -9.41 3.45 4.29
N SER A 62 -9.22 3.51 5.61
CA SER A 62 -10.06 4.32 6.51
C SER A 62 -9.94 5.82 6.22
N ALA A 63 -8.75 6.29 5.85
CA ALA A 63 -8.47 7.69 5.50
C ALA A 63 -8.83 8.06 4.05
N THR A 64 -9.45 7.16 3.28
CA THR A 64 -9.85 7.45 1.88
C THR A 64 -10.71 8.71 1.72
N PRO A 65 -11.72 8.98 2.59
CA PRO A 65 -12.48 10.23 2.52
C PRO A 65 -11.60 11.47 2.69
N ASP A 66 -10.68 11.44 3.65
CA ASP A 66 -9.77 12.56 3.94
C ASP A 66 -8.79 12.80 2.79
N MET A 67 -8.25 11.73 2.20
CA MET A 67 -7.40 11.83 1.00
C MET A 67 -8.16 12.47 -0.16
N LYS A 68 -9.41 12.06 -0.41
CA LYS A 68 -10.25 12.67 -1.46
C LYS A 68 -10.51 14.15 -1.19
N ALA A 69 -10.87 14.50 0.04
CA ALA A 69 -11.11 15.89 0.43
C ALA A 69 -9.84 16.75 0.24
N TYR A 70 -8.69 16.24 0.67
CA TYR A 70 -7.41 16.94 0.50
C TYR A 70 -7.05 17.13 -0.97
N ILE A 71 -7.13 16.08 -1.79
CA ILE A 71 -6.85 16.18 -3.23
C ILE A 71 -7.78 17.20 -3.88
N ASN A 72 -9.08 17.16 -3.60
CA ASN A 72 -10.04 18.12 -4.14
C ASN A 72 -9.75 19.56 -3.70
N SER A 73 -9.15 19.78 -2.53
CA SER A 73 -8.77 21.13 -2.07
C SER A 73 -7.57 21.72 -2.82
N LEU A 74 -6.83 20.90 -3.58
CA LEU A 74 -5.68 21.30 -4.38
C LEU A 74 -6.02 21.53 -5.86
N LEU A 75 -7.25 21.22 -6.28
CA LEU A 75 -7.75 21.40 -7.65
C LEU A 75 -8.46 22.75 -7.79
#